data_AF-A0AAD4AFA5-F1
#
_entry.id   AF-A0AAD4AFA5-F1
#
_cell.length_a   1.000
_cell.length_b   1.000
_cell.length_c   1.000
_cell.angle_alpha   90.00
_cell.angle_beta   90.00
_cell.angle_gamma   90.00
#
_symmetry.space_group_name_H-M   'P 1'
#
loop_
_entity.id
_entity.type
_entity.pdbx_description
1 polymer ?
#
loop_
_entity_poly.entity_id
_entity_poly.type
_entity_poly.pdbx_seq_one_letter_code
_entity_poly.pdbx_strand_id
1 'polypeptide(L)' 'MLRHNHNATKYLEKLQKRMSKAKALSALTHKLVRCVYYMLKKETVFDETRFLKR' A
#
# COMPACT_ATOMS: atom_id res chain seq x y z
N MET A 1 -11.00 2.67 -9.12
CA MET A 1 -11.31 2.83 -7.68
C MET A 1 -10.12 3.26 -6.80
N LEU A 2 -9.01 3.80 -7.35
CA LEU A 2 -7.91 4.42 -6.55
C LEU A 2 -7.89 5.96 -6.65
N ARG A 3 -8.86 6.57 -7.34
CA ARG A 3 -8.82 7.98 -7.78
C ARG A 3 -9.02 9.02 -6.65
N HIS A 4 -9.52 8.64 -5.47
CA HIS A 4 -9.88 9.59 -4.41
C HIS A 4 -8.99 9.56 -3.17
N ASN A 5 -7.96 8.70 -3.09
CA ASN A 5 -6.99 8.74 -2.00
C ASN A 5 -5.66 9.34 -2.48
N HIS A 6 -5.50 10.64 -2.26
CA HIS A 6 -4.29 11.41 -2.64
C HIS A 6 -3.00 10.83 -2.06
N ASN A 7 -3.04 10.19 -0.88
CA ASN A 7 -1.87 9.62 -0.23
C ASN A 7 -1.42 8.31 -0.91
N ALA A 8 -2.38 7.44 -1.22
CA ALA A 8 -2.11 6.20 -1.95
C ALA A 8 -1.58 6.47 -3.36
N THR A 9 -2.13 7.47 -4.07
CA THR A 9 -1.64 7.88 -5.39
C THR A 9 -0.20 8.39 -5.32
N LYS A 10 0.12 9.29 -4.37
CA LYS A 10 1.50 9.78 -4.18
C LYS A 10 2.47 8.65 -3.83
N TYR A 11 2.04 7.66 -3.05
CA TYR A 11 2.88 6.50 -2.72
C TYR A 11 3.15 5.64 -3.96
N LEU A 12 2.11 5.39 -4.76
CA LEU A 12 2.20 4.61 -6.00
C LEU A 12 3.06 5.33 -7.04
N GLU A 13 2.95 6.66 -7.17
CA GLU A 13 3.83 7.48 -8.01
C GLU A 13 5.29 7.41 -7.56
N LYS A 14 5.56 7.47 -6.25
CA LYS A 14 6.93 7.30 -5.71
C LYS A 14 7.51 5.92 -6.05
N LEU A 15 6.69 4.87 -6.03
CA LEU A 15 7.12 3.53 -6.46
C LEU A 15 7.37 3.49 -7.97
N GLN A 16 6.47 4.06 -8.77
CA GLN A 16 6.62 4.11 -10.23
C GLN A 16 7.86 4.89 -10.69
N LYS A 17 8.34 5.89 -9.92
CA LYS A 17 9.62 6.56 -10.21
C LYS A 17 10.84 5.62 -10.11
N ARG A 18 10.72 4.49 -9.41
CA ARG A 18 11.81 3.53 -9.15
C ARG A 18 11.66 2.22 -9.93
N MET A 19 10.47 1.90 -10.43
CA MET A 19 10.18 0.63 -11.09
C MET A 19 9.02 0.75 -12.09
N SER A 20 8.89 -0.23 -12.98
CA SER A 20 7.77 -0.28 -13.93
C SER A 20 6.42 -0.32 -13.22
N LYS A 21 5.38 0.21 -13.86
CA LYS A 21 4.01 0.27 -13.33
C LYS A 21 3.50 -1.08 -12.81
N ALA A 22 3.79 -2.17 -13.52
CA ALA A 22 3.44 -3.53 -13.10
C ALA A 22 4.13 -3.93 -11.80
N LYS A 23 5.45 -3.69 -11.67
CA LYS A 23 6.22 -3.97 -10.45
C LYS A 23 5.74 -3.12 -9.27
N ALA A 24 5.42 -1.84 -9.50
CA ALA A 24 4.89 -0.95 -8.48
C ALA A 24 3.55 -1.46 -7.93
N LEU A 25 2.68 -1.95 -8.81
CA LEU A 25 1.41 -2.55 -8.41
C LEU A 25 1.62 -3.85 -7.62
N SER A 26 2.46 -4.76 -8.09
CA SER A 26 2.78 -6.00 -7.36
C SER A 26 3.35 -5.72 -5.97
N ALA A 27 4.25 -4.75 -5.84
CA ALA A 27 4.81 -4.33 -4.56
C ALA A 27 3.75 -3.77 -3.62
N LEU A 28 2.82 -2.95 -4.15
CA LEU A 28 1.69 -2.43 -3.37
C LEU A 28 0.75 -3.54 -2.91
N THR A 29 0.39 -4.46 -3.80
CA THR A 29 -0.45 -5.63 -3.48
C THR A 29 0.19 -6.48 -2.39
N HIS A 30 1.48 -6.77 -2.50
CA HIS A 30 2.18 -7.53 -1.46
C HIS A 30 2.16 -6.82 -0.10
N LYS A 31 2.32 -5.49 -0.07
CA LYS A 31 2.21 -4.70 1.16
C LYS A 31 0.80 -4.75 1.75
N LEU A 32 -0.24 -4.68 0.91
CA LEU A 32 -1.64 -4.81 1.31
C LEU A 32 -1.92 -6.19 1.90
N VAL A 33 -1.48 -7.26 1.23
CA VAL A 33 -1.65 -8.64 1.71
C VAL A 33 -1.03 -8.81 3.10
N ARG A 34 0.18 -8.30 3.31
CA ARG A 34 0.83 -8.34 4.63
C ARG A 34 0.05 -7.54 5.67
N CYS A 35 -0.43 -6.35 5.31
CA CYS A 35 -1.23 -5.53 6.21
C CYS A 35 -2.52 -6.24 6.65
N VAL A 36 -3.27 -6.80 5.70
CA VAL A 36 -4.49 -7.57 5.98
C VAL A 36 -4.19 -8.80 6.84
N TYR A 37 -3.13 -9.55 6.53
CA TYR A 37 -2.71 -10.70 7.35
C TYR A 37 -2.45 -10.29 8.80
N TYR A 38 -1.74 -9.19 9.03
CA TYR A 38 -1.48 -8.69 10.38
C TYR A 38 -2.73 -8.20 11.10
N MET A 39 -3.61 -7.47 10.41
CA MET A 39 -4.89 -7.00 10.95
C MET A 39 -5.73 -8.17 11.45
N LEU A 40 -5.89 -9.20 10.62
CA LEU A 40 -6.64 -10.40 10.96
C LEU A 40 -5.98 -11.18 12.11
N LYS A 41 -4.66 -11.35 12.06
CA LYS A 41 -3.92 -12.10 13.09
C LYS A 41 -3.92 -11.40 14.46
N LYS A 42 -4.02 -10.08 14.49
CA LYS A 42 -3.93 -9.27 15.72
C LYS A 42 -5.28 -8.68 16.13
N GLU A 43 -6.35 -8.95 15.38
CA GLU A 43 -7.67 -8.36 15.58
C GLU A 43 -7.61 -6.83 15.67
N THR A 44 -6.76 -6.23 14.84
CA THR A 44 -6.55 -4.78 14.82
C THR A 44 -7.15 -4.15 13.57
N VAL A 45 -7.67 -2.94 13.71
CA VAL A 45 -8.18 -2.14 12.60
C VAL A 45 -7.04 -1.59 11.73
N PHE A 46 -7.38 -1.14 10.52
CA PHE A 46 -6.41 -0.57 9.59
C PHE A 46 -5.80 0.73 10.16
N ASP A 47 -4.47 0.84 10.07
CA ASP A 47 -3.71 2.03 10.44
C ASP A 47 -2.96 2.55 9.20
N GLU A 48 -3.46 3.64 8.62
CA GLU A 48 -2.90 4.25 7.42
C GLU A 48 -1.48 4.77 7.66
N THR A 49 -1.19 5.28 8.86
CA THR A 49 0.14 5.82 9.19
C THR A 49 1.19 4.71 9.16
N ARG A 50 0.84 3.53 9.69
CA ARG A 50 1.69 2.34 9.67
C ARG A 50 1.77 1.71 8.28
N PHE A 51 0.67 1.72 7.53
CA PHE A 51 0.62 1.18 6.16
C PHE A 51 1.44 2.02 5.17
N LEU A 52 1.44 3.35 5.27
CA LEU A 52 2.17 4.23 4.37
C LEU A 52 3.59 4.55 4.86
N LYS A 53 3.95 4.16 6.09
CA LYS A 53 5.32 4.25 6.59
C LYS A 53 6.27 3.49 5.66
N ARG A 54 7.40 4.13 5.40
CA ARG A 54 8.41 3.70 4.43
C ARG A 54 9.26 2.57 4.98
#